data_AF-W9YFU5-F1
#
_entry.id   AF-W9YFU5-F1
#
_cell.length_a   1.000
_cell.length_b   1.000
_cell.length_c   1.000
_cell.angle_alpha   90.00
_cell.angle_beta   90.00
_cell.angle_gamma   90.00
#
_symmetry.space_group_name_H-M   'P 1'
#
loop_
_entity.id
_entity.type
_entity.pdbx_description
1 polymer ?
#
loop_
_entity_poly.entity_id
_entity_poly.type
_entity_poly.pdbx_seq_one_letter_code
_entity_poly.pdbx_strand_id
1 'polypeptide(L)'
;MSKPTDSWDLSDPVPSYEETIANPETVEDPISREKSTLRPSVMRQERSRRITRVLNDSIIPCFTLHLSNACNKLIIAVVPSDALRNSAPVTEQNIVAPTLSNETTVTVVLLSGDEHRSSFWTQHAVVHELDHMLRRALCGSAVPGQMRVEATNLTSQAVSAVPSQPKAMPDNPARARPPKNSWLKRTFVLPGPDHDPTGETGKWNLGWREAESPITSDGEIWSDGGTGVPSSRPGSRIRTKAPMADEIDVHTRLRDVSFRTESELGLLETTTVRCIWVEIEVGI
;
A
#
# COMPACT_ATOMS: atom_id res chain seq x y z
N MET A 1 -53.06 37.00 -5.37
CA MET A 1 -52.29 37.70 -6.43
C MET A 1 -51.29 38.62 -5.75
N SER A 2 -50.00 38.41 -6.00
CA SER A 2 -48.92 39.41 -6.16
C SER A 2 -47.56 38.68 -6.08
N LYS A 3 -46.80 38.76 -7.17
CA LYS A 3 -45.47 38.14 -7.42
C LYS A 3 -44.35 38.93 -6.71
N PRO A 4 -43.19 38.31 -6.43
CA PRO A 4 -41.90 39.00 -6.52
C PRO A 4 -41.26 38.77 -7.90
N THR A 5 -40.75 39.85 -8.47
CA THR A 5 -40.02 39.95 -9.74
C THR A 5 -38.53 39.80 -9.51
N ASP A 6 -37.89 38.79 -10.12
CA ASP A 6 -36.44 38.75 -10.33
C ASP A 6 -36.07 39.76 -11.42
N SER A 7 -35.41 40.86 -11.03
CA SER A 7 -34.78 41.80 -11.94
C SER A 7 -33.38 41.30 -12.31
N TRP A 8 -33.26 40.66 -13.46
CA TRP A 8 -31.97 40.46 -14.11
C TRP A 8 -31.54 41.82 -14.67
N ASP A 9 -30.59 42.47 -13.98
CA ASP A 9 -30.01 43.72 -14.42
C ASP A 9 -29.12 43.45 -15.65
N LEU A 10 -29.66 43.70 -16.84
CA LEU A 10 -29.02 43.53 -18.15
C LEU A 10 -28.06 44.70 -18.48
N SER A 11 -27.66 45.46 -17.48
CA SER A 11 -26.91 46.71 -17.60
C SER A 11 -25.45 46.55 -17.15
N ASP A 12 -24.87 45.36 -17.20
CA ASP A 12 -23.44 45.17 -16.91
C ASP A 12 -22.64 45.33 -18.22
N PRO A 13 -22.02 46.50 -18.48
CA PRO A 13 -21.23 46.69 -19.69
C PRO A 13 -19.99 45.80 -19.61
N VAL A 14 -19.75 45.04 -20.67
CA VAL A 14 -18.53 44.23 -20.81
C VAL A 14 -17.31 45.16 -20.67
N PRO A 15 -16.39 44.90 -19.72
CA PRO A 15 -15.25 45.78 -19.49
C PRO A 15 -14.40 45.98 -20.74
N SER A 16 -13.93 47.21 -20.95
CA SER A 16 -13.09 47.51 -22.10
C SER A 16 -11.70 46.88 -21.94
N TYR A 17 -11.09 46.50 -23.06
CA TYR A 17 -9.78 45.85 -23.07
C TYR A 17 -8.70 46.68 -22.36
N GLU A 18 -8.78 48.01 -22.44
CA GLU A 18 -7.81 48.91 -21.80
C GLU A 18 -7.98 49.02 -20.28
N GLU A 19 -9.20 48.88 -19.76
CA GLU A 19 -9.46 48.82 -18.31
C GLU A 19 -8.89 47.54 -17.65
N THR A 20 -8.78 46.45 -18.41
CA THR A 20 -8.25 45.16 -17.90
C THR A 20 -6.73 45.20 -17.68
N ILE A 21 -6.01 46.09 -18.38
CA ILE A 21 -4.54 46.17 -18.35
C ILE A 21 -4.03 47.20 -17.34
N ALA A 22 -4.82 48.25 -17.08
CA ALA A 22 -4.40 49.37 -16.25
C ALA A 22 -4.64 49.15 -14.74
N ASN A 23 -5.51 48.19 -14.36
CA ASN A 23 -5.93 48.00 -12.97
C ASN A 23 -5.58 46.60 -12.44
N PRO A 24 -4.32 46.33 -12.04
CA PRO A 24 -3.97 45.09 -11.35
C PRO A 24 -4.25 45.22 -9.84
N GLU A 25 -5.51 45.43 -9.45
CA GLU A 25 -5.94 45.27 -8.06
C GLU A 25 -6.91 44.07 -7.95
N THR A 26 -6.30 42.94 -7.56
CA THR A 26 -6.90 41.81 -6.83
C THR A 26 -8.09 41.10 -7.47
N VAL A 27 -7.88 40.58 -8.68
CA VAL A 27 -8.54 39.36 -9.14
C VAL A 27 -7.47 38.28 -9.18
N GLU A 28 -7.48 37.43 -8.17
CA GLU A 28 -6.58 36.28 -8.03
C GLU A 28 -6.90 35.25 -9.11
N ASP A 29 -6.16 35.31 -10.22
CA ASP A 29 -6.21 34.30 -11.27
C ASP A 29 -4.79 33.73 -11.53
N PRO A 30 -4.69 32.56 -12.18
CA PRO A 30 -3.93 31.43 -11.67
C PRO A 30 -2.63 31.24 -12.47
N ILE A 31 -1.96 30.10 -12.27
CA ILE A 31 -0.77 29.63 -13.02
C ILE A 31 0.57 30.04 -12.36
N SER A 32 0.68 29.91 -11.04
CA SER A 32 1.94 29.47 -10.45
C SER A 32 1.91 27.94 -10.37
N ARG A 33 2.64 27.28 -11.28
CA ARG A 33 2.85 25.81 -11.25
C ARG A 33 3.85 25.50 -10.14
N GLU A 34 3.49 25.81 -8.91
CA GLU A 34 4.26 25.43 -7.73
C GLU A 34 4.18 23.92 -7.56
N LYS A 35 5.36 23.33 -7.48
CA LYS A 35 5.60 21.92 -7.26
C LYS A 35 5.15 21.58 -5.84
N SER A 36 3.85 21.36 -5.66
CA SER A 36 3.25 21.01 -4.38
C SER A 36 3.62 19.58 -4.00
N THR A 37 4.75 19.42 -3.32
CA THR A 37 5.27 18.14 -2.83
C THR A 37 4.89 17.84 -1.38
N LEU A 38 3.93 18.54 -0.76
CA LEU A 38 3.83 18.51 0.72
C LEU A 38 2.49 18.13 1.34
N ARG A 39 1.45 17.78 0.57
CA ARG A 39 0.23 17.22 1.17
C ARG A 39 -0.24 15.97 0.41
N PRO A 40 -0.44 14.83 1.11
CA PRO A 40 -1.13 13.70 0.48
C PRO A 40 -2.50 14.17 0.02
N SER A 41 -2.93 13.72 -1.17
CA SER A 41 -4.27 14.07 -1.65
C SER A 41 -5.33 13.65 -0.63
N VAL A 42 -6.44 14.39 -0.55
CA VAL A 42 -7.56 14.08 0.35
C VAL A 42 -8.02 12.62 0.18
N MET A 43 -8.03 12.13 -1.07
CA MET A 43 -8.32 10.73 -1.37
C MET A 43 -7.34 9.74 -0.74
N ARG A 44 -6.03 10.04 -0.80
CA ARG A 44 -5.00 9.20 -0.18
C ARG A 44 -5.15 9.22 1.34
N GLN A 45 -5.40 10.39 1.93
CA GLN A 45 -5.59 10.52 3.38
C GLN A 45 -6.80 9.72 3.88
N GLU A 46 -7.93 9.80 3.18
CA GLU A 46 -9.13 9.04 3.55
C GLU A 46 -8.91 7.54 3.40
N ARG A 47 -8.21 7.09 2.34
CA ARG A 47 -7.79 5.70 2.19
C ARG A 47 -6.93 5.23 3.37
N SER A 48 -5.88 5.98 3.71
CA SER A 48 -5.00 5.67 4.85
C SER A 48 -5.79 5.60 6.16
N ARG A 49 -6.74 6.52 6.36
CA ARG A 49 -7.61 6.55 7.56
C ARG A 49 -8.45 5.28 7.69
N ARG A 50 -9.11 4.85 6.61
CA ARG A 50 -9.93 3.62 6.61
C ARG A 50 -9.09 2.37 6.88
N ILE A 51 -7.91 2.28 6.26
CA ILE A 51 -6.96 1.18 6.50
C ILE A 51 -6.52 1.16 7.96
N THR A 52 -6.13 2.32 8.50
CA THR A 52 -5.69 2.45 9.90
C THR A 52 -6.77 2.01 10.88
N ARG A 53 -8.04 2.34 10.61
CA ARG A 53 -9.17 1.94 11.45
C ARG A 53 -9.27 0.42 11.53
N VAL A 54 -9.33 -0.28 10.39
CA VAL A 54 -9.41 -1.76 10.37
C VAL A 54 -8.18 -2.41 11.00
N LEU A 55 -7.00 -1.83 10.79
CA LEU A 55 -5.77 -2.31 11.44
C LEU A 55 -5.88 -2.28 12.97
N ASN A 56 -6.26 -1.14 13.53
CA ASN A 56 -6.29 -0.94 14.96
C ASN A 56 -7.48 -1.62 15.64
N ASP A 57 -8.64 -1.66 14.98
CA ASP A 57 -9.88 -2.14 15.58
C ASP A 57 -10.02 -3.67 15.46
N SER A 58 -9.38 -4.30 14.46
CA SER A 58 -9.61 -5.73 14.16
C SER A 58 -8.32 -6.54 14.00
N ILE A 59 -7.38 -6.08 13.17
CA ILE A 59 -6.21 -6.91 12.79
C ILE A 59 -5.20 -6.99 13.93
N ILE A 60 -4.79 -5.86 14.52
CA ILE A 60 -3.81 -5.82 15.61
C ILE A 60 -4.31 -6.52 16.88
N PRO A 61 -5.57 -6.30 17.33
CA PRO A 61 -6.12 -7.07 18.45
C PRO A 61 -6.15 -8.57 18.18
N CYS A 62 -6.56 -8.98 16.98
CA CYS A 62 -6.56 -10.38 16.56
C CYS A 62 -5.14 -10.98 16.62
N PHE A 63 -4.15 -10.29 16.08
CA PHE A 63 -2.75 -10.72 16.15
C PHE A 63 -2.25 -10.84 17.60
N THR A 64 -2.53 -9.83 18.43
CA THR A 64 -2.09 -9.81 19.85
C THR A 64 -2.70 -10.96 20.66
N LEU A 65 -3.97 -11.29 20.40
CA LEU A 65 -4.64 -12.43 21.02
C LEU A 65 -3.92 -13.75 20.67
N HIS A 66 -3.58 -13.96 19.40
CA HIS A 66 -2.93 -15.19 18.95
C HIS A 66 -1.45 -15.29 19.34
N LEU A 67 -0.76 -14.16 19.43
CA LEU A 67 0.59 -14.13 20.01
C LEU A 67 0.59 -14.66 21.44
N SER A 68 -0.41 -14.32 22.25
CA SER A 68 -0.50 -14.80 23.64
C SER A 68 -0.71 -16.32 23.74
N ASN A 69 -1.20 -16.96 22.67
CA ASN A 69 -1.38 -18.40 22.55
C ASN A 69 -0.16 -19.11 21.93
N ALA A 70 0.97 -18.41 21.75
CA ALA A 70 2.18 -18.91 21.10
C ALA A 70 1.95 -19.45 19.68
N CYS A 71 1.10 -18.79 18.89
CA CYS A 71 0.88 -19.13 17.49
C CYS A 71 2.04 -18.64 16.61
N ASN A 72 2.80 -19.56 16.00
CA ASN A 72 3.92 -19.23 15.10
C ASN A 72 3.42 -18.69 13.76
N LYS A 73 2.27 -19.19 13.29
CA LYS A 73 1.69 -18.86 11.99
C LYS A 73 0.23 -18.52 12.13
N LEU A 74 -0.11 -17.28 11.78
CA LEU A 74 -1.46 -16.73 11.83
C LEU A 74 -1.87 -16.28 10.43
N ILE A 75 -3.08 -16.61 10.04
CA ILE A 75 -3.73 -16.09 8.85
C ILE A 75 -4.97 -15.31 9.25
N ILE A 76 -5.06 -14.07 8.79
CA ILE A 76 -6.25 -13.25 8.97
C ILE A 76 -6.88 -13.04 7.59
N ALA A 77 -8.05 -13.63 7.39
CA ALA A 77 -8.87 -13.46 6.19
C ALA A 77 -9.86 -12.31 6.42
N VAL A 78 -9.57 -11.15 5.84
CA VAL A 78 -10.43 -9.97 5.96
C VAL A 78 -11.41 -9.94 4.79
N VAL A 79 -12.69 -10.13 5.11
CA VAL A 79 -13.78 -10.27 4.14
C VAL A 79 -14.53 -8.94 4.03
N PRO A 80 -14.62 -8.35 2.81
CA PRO A 80 -15.40 -7.13 2.59
C PRO A 80 -16.89 -7.30 2.92
N SER A 81 -17.56 -6.20 3.23
CA SER A 81 -18.95 -6.22 3.73
C SER A 81 -19.99 -6.73 2.74
N ASP A 82 -19.75 -6.59 1.44
CA ASP A 82 -20.66 -7.01 0.38
C ASP A 82 -20.30 -8.36 -0.26
N ALA A 83 -19.28 -9.04 0.25
CA ALA A 83 -18.78 -10.29 -0.30
C ALA A 83 -19.65 -11.50 0.06
N LEU A 84 -20.16 -11.56 1.29
CA LEU A 84 -20.98 -12.66 1.81
C LEU A 84 -22.37 -12.12 2.11
N ARG A 85 -23.29 -12.22 1.15
CA ARG A 85 -24.65 -11.68 1.29
C ARG A 85 -25.44 -12.55 2.29
N ASN A 86 -25.92 -11.93 3.37
CA ASN A 86 -26.86 -12.50 4.35
C ASN A 86 -26.44 -13.84 4.98
N SER A 87 -25.14 -14.20 4.98
CA SER A 87 -24.71 -15.46 5.59
C SER A 87 -24.66 -15.36 7.11
N ALA A 88 -24.90 -16.49 7.78
CA ALA A 88 -24.57 -16.71 9.20
C ALA A 88 -23.14 -16.25 9.56
N PRO A 89 -22.81 -16.01 10.84
CA PRO A 89 -21.46 -15.65 11.26
C PRO A 89 -20.44 -16.65 10.72
N VAL A 90 -19.52 -16.16 9.89
CA VAL A 90 -18.51 -16.99 9.23
C VAL A 90 -17.27 -17.09 10.10
N THR A 91 -16.83 -18.31 10.31
CA THR A 91 -15.66 -18.66 11.11
C THR A 91 -14.61 -19.37 10.25
N GLU A 92 -13.45 -19.68 10.84
CA GLU A 92 -12.40 -20.47 10.20
C GLU A 92 -12.89 -21.83 9.67
N GLN A 93 -13.87 -22.46 10.34
CA GLN A 93 -14.43 -23.76 9.96
C GLN A 93 -15.22 -23.73 8.65
N ASN A 94 -15.64 -22.53 8.24
CA ASN A 94 -16.37 -22.35 7.00
C ASN A 94 -15.43 -22.29 5.79
N ILE A 95 -14.12 -22.14 5.96
CA ILE A 95 -13.17 -22.08 4.84
C ILE A 95 -12.99 -23.49 4.25
N VAL A 96 -13.43 -23.66 3.00
CA VAL A 96 -13.25 -24.91 2.23
C VAL A 96 -12.02 -24.84 1.34
N ALA A 97 -11.69 -23.66 0.82
CA ALA A 97 -10.48 -23.43 0.04
C ALA A 97 -9.95 -22.02 0.34
N PRO A 98 -8.63 -21.82 0.45
CA PRO A 98 -7.55 -22.81 0.29
C PRO A 98 -7.49 -23.82 1.45
N THR A 99 -6.84 -24.97 1.22
CA THR A 99 -6.56 -25.93 2.29
C THR A 99 -5.58 -25.32 3.29
N LEU A 100 -5.92 -25.44 4.57
CA LEU A 100 -5.16 -24.91 5.69
C LEU A 100 -4.30 -26.01 6.29
N SER A 101 -3.08 -25.69 6.73
CA SER A 101 -2.25 -26.63 7.49
C SER A 101 -2.64 -26.61 8.96
N ASN A 102 -2.50 -27.75 9.65
CA ASN A 102 -2.88 -27.89 11.06
C ASN A 102 -2.07 -26.99 12.01
N GLU A 103 -0.90 -26.51 11.58
CA GLU A 103 -0.02 -25.62 12.34
C GLU A 103 -0.40 -24.13 12.18
N THR A 104 -1.30 -23.82 11.25
CA THR A 104 -1.70 -22.45 10.94
C THR A 104 -3.01 -22.11 11.65
N THR A 105 -2.98 -21.10 12.52
CA THR A 105 -4.21 -20.56 13.09
C THR A 105 -4.85 -19.59 12.09
N VAL A 106 -6.17 -19.67 11.90
CA VAL A 106 -6.89 -18.83 10.95
C VAL A 106 -7.96 -18.02 11.65
N THR A 107 -8.12 -16.76 11.28
CA THR A 107 -9.21 -15.93 11.79
C THR A 107 -9.87 -15.20 10.65
N VAL A 108 -11.20 -15.21 10.64
CA VAL A 108 -12.00 -14.50 9.66
C VAL A 108 -12.51 -13.21 10.28
N VAL A 109 -12.22 -12.09 9.62
CA VAL A 109 -12.69 -10.75 10.03
C VAL A 109 -13.67 -10.26 8.98
N LEU A 110 -14.96 -10.24 9.33
CA LEU A 110 -16.01 -9.71 8.45
C LEU A 110 -16.14 -8.21 8.70
N LEU A 111 -15.87 -7.43 7.67
CA LEU A 111 -16.07 -5.98 7.74
C LEU A 111 -17.56 -5.65 7.59
N SER A 112 -18.01 -4.63 8.30
CA SER A 112 -19.41 -4.19 8.29
C SER A 112 -19.49 -2.71 7.93
N GLY A 113 -20.45 -2.30 7.10
CA GLY A 113 -20.60 -0.91 6.67
C GLY A 113 -20.35 -0.69 5.17
N ASP A 114 -20.82 0.44 4.65
CA ASP A 114 -20.73 0.78 3.23
C ASP A 114 -19.33 1.23 2.82
N GLU A 115 -18.52 1.68 3.79
CA GLU A 115 -17.15 2.10 3.58
C GLU A 115 -16.20 0.91 3.34
N HIS A 116 -16.65 -0.30 3.70
CA HIS A 116 -15.87 -1.53 3.67
C HIS A 116 -16.23 -2.50 2.54
N ARG A 117 -16.76 -1.95 1.45
CA ARG A 117 -17.11 -2.73 0.26
C ARG A 117 -15.89 -3.25 -0.50
N SER A 118 -16.12 -4.31 -1.26
CA SER A 118 -15.13 -4.96 -2.11
C SER A 118 -14.50 -3.98 -3.10
N SER A 119 -15.25 -3.00 -3.61
CA SER A 119 -14.75 -1.98 -4.54
C SER A 119 -13.59 -1.14 -3.99
N PHE A 120 -13.47 -1.00 -2.67
CA PHE A 120 -12.34 -0.34 -2.02
C PHE A 120 -11.22 -1.35 -1.70
N TRP A 121 -11.56 -2.44 -1.00
CA TRP A 121 -10.55 -3.38 -0.46
C TRP A 121 -9.84 -4.24 -1.50
N THR A 122 -10.48 -4.49 -2.65
CA THR A 122 -9.87 -5.26 -3.75
C THR A 122 -8.93 -4.41 -4.61
N GLN A 123 -8.80 -3.11 -4.35
CA GLN A 123 -7.86 -2.26 -5.06
C GLN A 123 -6.42 -2.58 -4.66
N HIS A 124 -5.55 -2.83 -5.64
CA HIS A 124 -4.15 -3.15 -5.40
C HIS A 124 -3.43 -2.10 -4.53
N ALA A 125 -3.74 -0.81 -4.73
CA ALA A 125 -3.15 0.27 -3.93
C ALA A 125 -3.54 0.21 -2.45
N VAL A 126 -4.76 -0.23 -2.13
CA VAL A 126 -5.25 -0.41 -0.76
C VAL A 126 -4.53 -1.58 -0.09
N VAL A 127 -4.42 -2.70 -0.81
CA VAL A 127 -3.76 -3.93 -0.31
C VAL A 127 -2.28 -3.69 -0.03
N HIS A 128 -1.58 -3.02 -0.95
CA HIS A 128 -0.17 -2.68 -0.75
C HIS A 128 0.03 -1.66 0.39
N GLU A 129 -0.88 -0.71 0.54
CA GLU A 129 -0.83 0.25 1.64
C GLU A 129 -1.10 -0.43 2.99
N LEU A 130 -2.05 -1.36 3.05
CA LEU A 130 -2.31 -2.20 4.21
C LEU A 130 -1.09 -3.06 4.58
N ASP A 131 -0.45 -3.73 3.61
CA ASP A 131 0.78 -4.51 3.83
C ASP A 131 1.87 -3.64 4.48
N HIS A 132 2.11 -2.47 3.90
CA HIS A 132 3.14 -1.54 4.38
C HIS A 132 2.83 -1.01 5.78
N MET A 133 1.58 -0.67 6.05
CA MET A 133 1.15 -0.17 7.35
C MET A 133 1.20 -1.27 8.42
N LEU A 134 0.79 -2.49 8.08
CA LEU A 134 0.83 -3.64 8.99
C LEU A 134 2.27 -4.03 9.32
N ARG A 135 3.17 -4.12 8.33
CA ARG A 135 4.60 -4.33 8.56
C ARG A 135 5.19 -3.26 9.48
N ARG A 136 4.86 -1.99 9.25
CA ARG A 136 5.32 -0.89 10.12
C ARG A 136 4.79 -1.04 11.55
N ALA A 137 3.54 -1.47 11.71
CA ALA A 137 2.91 -1.63 13.01
C ALA A 137 3.50 -2.82 13.79
N LEU A 138 3.75 -3.96 13.12
CA LEU A 138 4.17 -5.20 13.76
C LEU A 138 5.69 -5.34 13.87
N CYS A 139 6.44 -5.03 12.81
CA CYS A 139 7.90 -5.17 12.80
C CYS A 139 8.63 -3.95 13.41
N GLY A 140 7.86 -2.95 13.89
CA GLY A 140 8.39 -1.66 14.31
C GLY A 140 8.84 -0.79 13.13
N SER A 141 8.86 0.52 13.34
CA SER A 141 9.36 1.49 12.36
C SER A 141 10.89 1.41 12.25
N ALA A 142 11.41 0.33 11.68
CA ALA A 142 12.77 0.29 11.18
C ALA A 142 12.83 1.09 9.86
N VAL A 143 12.71 2.41 9.97
CA VAL A 143 13.34 3.28 8.97
C VAL A 143 14.85 3.04 9.16
N PRO A 144 15.57 2.50 8.16
CA PRO A 144 17.02 2.40 8.25
C PRO A 144 17.58 3.83 8.20
N GLY A 145 17.79 4.45 9.37
CA GLY A 145 18.44 5.75 9.45
C GLY A 145 17.99 6.73 10.53
N GLN A 146 17.07 6.40 11.45
CA GLN A 146 16.71 7.36 12.51
C GLN A 146 16.77 6.71 13.90
N MET A 147 17.98 6.68 14.47
CA MET A 147 18.16 6.60 15.92
C MET A 147 17.37 7.76 16.54
N ARG A 148 16.22 7.46 17.15
CA ARG A 148 15.64 8.31 18.18
C ARG A 148 15.86 7.60 19.50
N VAL A 149 16.99 7.93 20.13
CA VAL A 149 17.18 7.73 21.57
C VAL A 149 16.30 8.77 22.24
N GLU A 150 15.16 8.36 22.79
CA GLU A 150 14.51 9.07 23.88
C GLU A 150 14.27 8.06 24.99
N ALA A 151 15.33 7.84 25.76
CA ALA A 151 15.22 7.25 27.07
C ALA A 151 14.46 8.23 27.98
N THR A 152 13.45 7.68 28.63
CA THR A 152 12.69 8.23 29.75
C THR A 152 13.57 8.94 30.78
N ASN A 153 13.32 10.23 31.01
CA ASN A 153 13.81 10.95 32.19
C ASN A 153 12.64 11.16 33.16
N LEU A 154 12.68 10.46 34.29
CA LEU A 154 11.97 10.80 35.51
C LEU A 154 13.00 11.15 36.60
N THR A 155 12.83 12.35 37.17
CA THR A 155 13.21 12.77 38.53
C THR A 155 14.70 12.95 38.86
N SER A 156 15.15 14.21 38.95
CA SER A 156 15.59 14.81 40.24
C SER A 156 15.95 16.29 40.10
N GLN A 157 15.85 16.95 41.23
CA GLN A 157 15.65 18.37 41.51
C GLN A 157 16.98 19.15 41.64
N ALA A 158 16.96 20.43 41.22
CA ALA A 158 17.71 21.62 41.66
C ALA A 158 19.18 21.50 42.15
N VAL A 159 20.13 22.27 41.57
CA VAL A 159 20.66 23.55 42.09
C VAL A 159 21.40 24.33 40.98
N SER A 160 21.26 25.66 40.95
CA SER A 160 21.99 26.62 40.12
C SER A 160 23.48 26.74 40.45
N ALA A 161 24.36 26.98 39.45
CA ALA A 161 25.33 28.09 39.40
C ALA A 161 26.35 28.02 38.23
N VAL A 162 26.36 29.09 37.42
CA VAL A 162 27.50 29.83 36.78
C VAL A 162 28.36 29.16 35.67
N PRO A 163 28.62 29.87 34.54
CA PRO A 163 29.38 29.36 33.40
C PRO A 163 30.88 29.71 33.45
N SER A 164 31.73 28.84 32.90
CA SER A 164 33.08 29.21 32.45
C SER A 164 33.54 28.34 31.25
N GLN A 165 33.83 29.00 30.13
CA GLN A 165 34.63 28.52 29.00
C GLN A 165 36.14 28.48 29.39
N PRO A 166 37.08 28.17 28.47
CA PRO A 166 37.23 26.96 27.66
C PRO A 166 38.65 26.35 27.87
N LYS A 167 38.86 25.06 27.59
CA LYS A 167 40.24 24.55 27.47
C LYS A 167 40.38 23.55 26.32
N ALA A 168 41.50 23.72 25.63
CA ALA A 168 41.85 23.22 24.32
C ALA A 168 42.00 21.69 24.20
N MET A 169 41.72 21.23 22.98
CA MET A 169 42.32 20.17 22.15
C MET A 169 43.39 19.24 22.76
N PRO A 170 43.42 17.96 22.32
CA PRO A 170 44.19 17.67 21.10
C PRO A 170 43.56 16.70 20.09
N ASP A 171 43.98 16.94 18.86
CA ASP A 171 43.98 16.17 17.62
C ASP A 171 43.64 14.66 17.66
N ASN A 172 42.67 14.27 16.82
CA ASN A 172 42.62 12.94 16.25
C ASN A 172 42.00 13.01 14.83
N PRO A 173 42.65 12.49 13.77
CA PRO A 173 42.29 12.80 12.40
C PRO A 173 40.99 12.12 11.94
N ALA A 174 40.15 12.93 11.30
CA ALA A 174 38.85 12.58 10.77
C ALA A 174 38.94 11.55 9.63
N ARG A 175 38.17 10.47 9.77
CA ARG A 175 37.87 9.48 8.72
C ARG A 175 37.07 10.16 7.60
N ALA A 176 37.64 10.23 6.40
CA ALA A 176 37.01 10.81 5.22
C ALA A 176 35.68 10.11 4.89
N ARG A 177 34.62 10.92 4.75
CA ARG A 177 33.31 10.47 4.25
C ARG A 177 33.36 10.36 2.72
N PRO A 178 32.82 9.29 2.11
CA PRO A 178 32.79 9.17 0.65
C PRO A 178 31.81 10.19 0.02
N PRO A 179 32.12 10.74 -1.17
CA PRO A 179 31.26 11.70 -1.83
C PRO A 179 29.97 11.02 -2.34
N LYS A 180 28.85 11.70 -2.12
CA LYS A 180 27.52 11.30 -2.62
C LYS A 180 27.46 11.60 -4.12
N ASN A 181 27.52 10.55 -4.95
CA ASN A 181 27.37 10.69 -6.39
C ASN A 181 25.93 11.08 -6.73
N SER A 182 25.79 12.28 -7.31
CA SER A 182 24.58 12.87 -7.82
C SER A 182 23.96 12.01 -8.93
N TRP A 183 22.72 11.56 -8.72
CA TRP A 183 21.95 10.78 -9.71
C TRP A 183 21.34 11.65 -10.83
N LEU A 184 21.56 12.97 -10.82
CA LEU A 184 20.90 13.94 -11.70
C LEU A 184 21.66 14.28 -12.99
N LYS A 185 22.63 13.45 -13.41
CA LYS A 185 23.29 13.58 -14.72
C LYS A 185 22.88 12.49 -15.72
N ARG A 186 21.57 12.30 -15.91
CA ARG A 186 21.02 11.77 -17.15
C ARG A 186 20.08 12.79 -17.76
N THR A 187 20.68 13.81 -18.35
CA THR A 187 19.97 14.75 -19.20
C THR A 187 20.82 14.93 -20.46
N PHE A 188 20.22 14.51 -21.57
CA PHE A 188 20.56 14.85 -22.95
C PHE A 188 21.90 14.33 -23.49
N VAL A 189 21.93 13.04 -23.81
CA VAL A 189 22.66 12.56 -25.00
C VAL A 189 21.59 12.34 -26.07
N LEU A 190 21.57 13.21 -27.07
CA LEU A 190 20.79 12.99 -28.30
C LEU A 190 21.34 11.74 -29.00
N PRO A 191 20.52 10.74 -29.34
CA PRO A 191 20.96 9.63 -30.17
C PRO A 191 21.40 10.18 -31.53
N GLY A 192 22.51 9.65 -32.06
CA GLY A 192 23.08 10.10 -33.33
C GLY A 192 22.17 9.86 -34.54
N PRO A 193 22.55 10.38 -35.73
CA PRO A 193 21.73 10.40 -36.95
C PRO A 193 21.27 9.05 -37.51
N ASP A 194 21.72 7.94 -36.94
CA ASP A 194 21.41 6.58 -37.41
C ASP A 194 20.23 5.95 -36.66
N HIS A 195 19.55 6.69 -35.77
CA HIS A 195 18.35 6.20 -35.09
C HIS A 195 17.12 6.38 -35.99
N ASP A 196 17.08 5.63 -37.09
CA ASP A 196 15.91 5.50 -37.96
C ASP A 196 14.72 4.92 -37.14
N PRO A 197 13.61 5.66 -36.95
CA PRO A 197 12.43 5.16 -36.26
C PRO A 197 11.59 4.18 -37.11
N THR A 198 12.06 3.80 -38.30
CA THR A 198 11.31 3.00 -39.28
C THR A 198 12.06 1.74 -39.75
N GLY A 199 13.26 1.47 -39.23
CA GLY A 199 14.06 0.30 -39.58
C GLY A 199 13.84 -0.89 -38.65
N GLU A 200 13.40 -2.00 -39.24
CA GLU A 200 13.27 -3.35 -38.68
C GLU A 200 12.18 -3.59 -37.61
N THR A 201 11.09 -4.19 -38.09
CA THR A 201 10.03 -4.88 -37.36
C THR A 201 10.60 -6.04 -36.50
N GLY A 202 11.28 -5.70 -35.43
CA GLY A 202 11.91 -6.67 -34.53
C GLY A 202 11.74 -6.31 -33.06
N LYS A 203 10.72 -6.90 -32.43
CA LYS A 203 10.60 -7.07 -30.97
C LYS A 203 10.32 -5.80 -30.13
N TRP A 204 9.35 -5.00 -30.55
CA TRP A 204 8.60 -4.20 -29.57
C TRP A 204 7.57 -5.11 -28.88
N ASN A 205 8.00 -5.85 -27.86
CA ASN A 205 7.08 -6.53 -26.93
C ASN A 205 6.44 -5.47 -26.02
N LEU A 206 5.60 -4.64 -26.62
CA LEU A 206 4.67 -3.77 -25.93
C LEU A 206 3.63 -4.69 -25.29
N GLY A 207 3.85 -5.06 -24.03
CA GLY A 207 3.02 -5.98 -23.22
C GLY A 207 1.59 -5.54 -22.95
N TRP A 208 0.97 -4.84 -23.91
CA TRP A 208 -0.42 -4.40 -23.93
C TRP A 208 -1.32 -5.33 -24.77
N ARG A 209 -0.73 -6.33 -25.44
CA ARG A 209 -1.46 -7.45 -26.02
C ARG A 209 -1.02 -8.71 -25.28
N GLU A 210 -1.83 -9.13 -24.32
CA GLU A 210 -1.76 -10.50 -23.82
C GLU A 210 -2.06 -11.42 -25.02
N ALA A 211 -1.13 -12.32 -25.34
CA ALA A 211 -1.46 -13.43 -26.19
C ALA A 211 -2.36 -14.35 -25.36
N GLU A 212 -3.67 -14.30 -25.61
CA GLU A 212 -4.60 -15.34 -25.18
C GLU A 212 -4.15 -16.65 -25.82
N SER A 213 -3.42 -17.46 -25.07
CA SER A 213 -3.13 -18.83 -25.47
C SER A 213 -4.41 -19.65 -25.32
N PRO A 214 -4.93 -20.27 -26.39
CA PRO A 214 -6.09 -21.14 -26.30
C PRO A 214 -5.73 -22.38 -25.49
N ILE A 215 -6.54 -22.65 -24.47
CA ILE A 215 -6.57 -23.93 -23.77
C ILE A 215 -6.99 -24.96 -24.81
N THR A 216 -6.06 -25.80 -25.25
CA THR A 216 -6.38 -27.03 -25.96
C THR A 216 -5.73 -28.19 -25.20
N SER A 217 -6.61 -29.07 -24.74
CA SER A 217 -6.37 -30.33 -24.09
C SER A 217 -5.59 -31.31 -24.97
N ASP A 218 -4.82 -32.16 -24.29
CA ASP A 218 -4.34 -33.49 -24.66
C ASP A 218 -3.31 -33.62 -25.78
N GLY A 219 -2.18 -34.29 -25.46
CA GLY A 219 -1.28 -34.85 -26.46
C GLY A 219 0.20 -34.81 -26.08
N GLU A 220 0.72 -35.98 -25.76
CA GLU A 220 2.12 -36.35 -25.52
C GLU A 220 3.20 -35.85 -26.52
N ILE A 221 4.45 -35.80 -26.02
CA ILE A 221 5.71 -36.29 -26.65
C ILE A 221 6.66 -35.31 -27.44
N TRP A 222 7.85 -35.11 -26.81
CA TRP A 222 9.27 -35.03 -27.31
C TRP A 222 9.96 -33.67 -27.59
N SER A 223 11.11 -33.52 -26.87
CA SER A 223 12.35 -32.76 -27.18
C SER A 223 12.22 -31.22 -27.33
N ASP A 224 13.19 -30.34 -27.04
CA ASP A 224 14.65 -30.41 -26.96
C ASP A 224 15.15 -29.16 -26.18
N GLY A 225 16.41 -29.17 -25.76
CA GLY A 225 17.04 -28.18 -24.89
C GLY A 225 17.02 -26.74 -25.40
N GLY A 226 16.73 -25.82 -24.48
CA GLY A 226 16.88 -24.38 -24.66
C GLY A 226 17.17 -23.71 -23.33
N THR A 227 18.38 -23.18 -23.19
CA THR A 227 18.90 -22.39 -22.07
C THR A 227 17.88 -21.42 -21.48
N GLY A 228 17.40 -21.74 -20.27
CA GLY A 228 16.51 -20.90 -19.49
C GLY A 228 17.22 -19.65 -18.97
N VAL A 229 16.95 -18.51 -19.59
CA VAL A 229 17.20 -17.20 -19.00
C VAL A 229 16.12 -16.98 -17.93
N PRO A 230 16.45 -16.62 -16.68
CA PRO A 230 15.45 -16.35 -15.67
C PRO A 230 14.68 -15.08 -16.03
N SER A 231 13.50 -15.28 -16.64
CA SER A 231 12.51 -14.24 -16.81
C SER A 231 12.09 -13.75 -15.43
N SER A 232 12.52 -12.54 -15.11
CA SER A 232 12.16 -11.80 -13.90
C SER A 232 10.70 -11.40 -13.99
N ARG A 233 9.80 -12.35 -13.74
CA ARG A 233 8.42 -12.05 -13.36
C ARG A 233 8.48 -11.14 -12.12
N PRO A 234 7.61 -10.13 -11.95
CA PRO A 234 7.34 -9.56 -10.64
C PRO A 234 6.51 -10.60 -9.88
N GLY A 235 7.18 -11.72 -9.56
CA GLY A 235 6.62 -12.81 -8.79
C GLY A 235 6.37 -12.29 -7.38
N SER A 236 5.18 -12.57 -6.89
CA SER A 236 4.97 -12.98 -5.50
C SER A 236 6.30 -13.50 -4.93
N ARG A 237 6.89 -12.78 -3.98
CA ARG A 237 8.11 -13.22 -3.30
C ARG A 237 7.74 -14.51 -2.57
N ILE A 238 7.89 -15.64 -3.24
CA ILE A 238 7.89 -16.96 -2.61
C ILE A 238 9.16 -16.96 -1.76
N ARG A 239 9.01 -16.62 -0.49
CA ARG A 239 10.12 -16.50 0.45
C ARG A 239 10.65 -17.91 0.75
N THR A 240 11.93 -18.13 0.50
CA THR A 240 12.63 -19.40 0.76
C THR A 240 13.37 -19.42 2.09
N LYS A 241 13.25 -18.37 2.92
CA LYS A 241 13.97 -18.27 4.19
C LYS A 241 12.98 -18.12 5.34
N ALA A 242 13.02 -19.07 6.28
CA ALA A 242 12.28 -19.00 7.53
C ALA A 242 12.66 -17.72 8.31
N PRO A 243 11.70 -17.09 9.02
CA PRO A 243 12.00 -15.95 9.88
C PRO A 243 13.04 -16.32 10.94
N MET A 244 13.96 -15.40 11.24
CA MET A 244 14.87 -15.56 12.38
C MET A 244 14.09 -15.50 13.69
N ALA A 245 14.65 -16.04 14.78
CA ALA A 245 14.05 -15.90 16.10
C ALA A 245 13.76 -14.43 16.42
N ASP A 246 12.57 -14.17 16.98
CA ASP A 246 12.00 -12.84 17.25
C ASP A 246 11.73 -11.95 16.01
N GLU A 247 11.85 -12.49 14.79
CA GLU A 247 11.49 -11.78 13.55
C GLU A 247 10.01 -12.04 13.21
N ILE A 248 9.25 -10.97 13.01
CA ILE A 248 7.88 -11.04 12.50
C ILE A 248 7.92 -10.76 11.00
N ASP A 249 7.43 -11.69 10.19
CA ASP A 249 7.14 -11.45 8.78
C ASP A 249 5.64 -11.36 8.55
N VAL A 250 5.28 -10.47 7.64
CA VAL A 250 3.89 -10.16 7.31
C VAL A 250 3.79 -10.19 5.80
N HIS A 251 2.77 -10.86 5.27
CA HIS A 251 2.49 -10.86 3.85
C HIS A 251 1.01 -10.68 3.60
N THR A 252 0.65 -9.57 2.94
CA THR A 252 -0.73 -9.27 2.57
C THR A 252 -0.92 -9.44 1.07
N ARG A 253 -1.96 -10.19 0.67
CA ARG A 253 -2.33 -10.39 -0.73
C ARG A 253 -3.84 -10.50 -0.89
N LEU A 254 -4.32 -10.34 -2.12
CA LEU A 254 -5.69 -10.74 -2.45
C LEU A 254 -5.72 -12.23 -2.75
N ARG A 255 -6.70 -12.94 -2.20
CA ARG A 255 -6.89 -14.36 -2.44
C ARG A 255 -8.37 -14.67 -2.57
N ASP A 256 -8.69 -15.57 -3.48
CA ASP A 256 -10.03 -16.14 -3.56
C ASP A 256 -10.14 -17.24 -2.51
N VAL A 257 -11.17 -17.11 -1.66
CA VAL A 257 -11.44 -18.02 -0.55
C VAL A 257 -12.87 -18.49 -0.67
N SER A 258 -13.05 -19.81 -0.66
CA SER A 258 -14.35 -20.44 -0.73
C SER A 258 -14.86 -20.72 0.68
N PHE A 259 -16.00 -20.13 1.01
CA PHE A 259 -16.69 -20.33 2.28
C PHE A 259 -17.91 -21.21 2.06
N ARG A 260 -18.10 -22.21 2.94
CA ARG A 260 -19.33 -22.99 3.02
C ARG A 260 -20.21 -22.46 4.13
N THR A 261 -21.33 -21.88 3.76
CA THR A 261 -22.30 -21.25 4.66
C THR A 261 -23.68 -21.87 4.47
N GLU A 262 -24.50 -21.84 5.51
CA GLU A 262 -25.90 -22.25 5.41
C GLU A 262 -26.73 -21.05 4.91
N SER A 263 -27.57 -21.29 3.89
CA SER A 263 -28.50 -20.29 3.36
C SER A 263 -29.73 -20.14 4.25
N GLU A 264 -30.56 -19.13 3.98
CA GLU A 264 -31.82 -18.90 4.70
C GLU A 264 -32.79 -20.11 4.62
N LEU A 265 -32.62 -20.98 3.62
CA LEU A 265 -33.40 -22.22 3.44
C LEU A 265 -32.80 -23.44 4.15
N GLY A 266 -31.71 -23.27 4.91
CA GLY A 266 -31.01 -24.37 5.57
C GLY A 266 -30.12 -25.21 4.63
N LEU A 267 -29.86 -24.71 3.42
CA LEU A 267 -29.03 -25.40 2.42
C LEU A 267 -27.59 -24.94 2.52
N LEU A 268 -26.64 -25.88 2.48
CA LEU A 268 -25.22 -25.55 2.40
C LEU A 268 -24.87 -25.02 1.02
N GLU A 269 -24.43 -23.77 0.97
CA GLU A 269 -23.93 -23.10 -0.22
C GLU A 269 -22.43 -22.86 -0.09
N THR A 270 -21.70 -22.99 -1.19
CA THR A 270 -20.27 -22.64 -1.24
C THR A 270 -20.10 -21.38 -2.07
N THR A 271 -19.68 -20.29 -1.44
CA THR A 271 -19.45 -19.00 -2.08
C THR A 271 -17.95 -18.71 -2.12
N THR A 272 -17.43 -18.37 -3.31
CA THR A 272 -16.03 -17.98 -3.44
C THR A 272 -15.95 -16.46 -3.50
N VAL A 273 -15.19 -15.89 -2.56
CA VAL A 273 -15.05 -14.44 -2.43
C VAL A 273 -13.59 -14.04 -2.46
N ARG A 274 -13.32 -12.88 -3.05
CA ARG A 274 -12.00 -12.28 -3.08
C ARG A 274 -11.77 -11.48 -1.81
N CYS A 275 -10.99 -12.02 -0.89
CA CYS A 275 -10.69 -11.40 0.39
C CYS A 275 -9.24 -10.93 0.46
N ILE A 276 -8.94 -10.12 1.48
CA ILE A 276 -7.57 -9.79 1.83
C ILE A 276 -7.05 -10.90 2.74
N TRP A 277 -5.97 -11.53 2.30
CA TRP A 277 -5.31 -12.64 2.96
C TRP A 277 -4.00 -12.14 3.58
N VAL A 278 -3.99 -12.03 4.91
CA VAL A 278 -2.85 -11.58 5.68
C VAL A 278 -2.20 -12.79 6.34
N GLU A 279 -0.99 -13.13 5.94
CA GLU A 279 -0.17 -14.18 6.55
C GLU A 279 0.84 -13.51 7.48
N ILE A 280 0.89 -13.94 8.74
CA ILE A 280 1.83 -13.44 9.73
C ILE A 280 2.58 -14.66 10.29
N GLU A 281 3.90 -14.62 10.20
CA GLU A 281 4.79 -15.64 10.73
C GLU A 281 5.74 -15.03 11.75
N VAL A 282 5.85 -15.66 12.91
CA VAL A 282 6.74 -15.27 14.01
C VAL A 282 7.83 -16.33 14.11
N GLY A 283 9.08 -15.91 13.94
CA GLY A 283 10.22 -16.80 14.16
C GLY A 283 10.40 -17.08 15.64
N ILE A 284 10.41 -18.37 15.99
CA ILE A 284 10.74 -18.88 17.33
C ILE A 284 12.13 -19.49 17.31
#